data_AF-A0A229SKT9-F1
#
_entry.id   AF-A0A229SKT9-F1
#
_cell.length_a   1.000
_cell.length_b   1.000
_cell.length_c   1.000
_cell.angle_alpha   90.00
_cell.angle_beta   90.00
_cell.angle_gamma   90.00
#
_symmetry.space_group_name_H-M   'P 1'
#
loop_
_entity.id
_entity.type
_entity.pdbx_description
1 polymer ?
#
loop_
_entity_poly.entity_id
_entity_poly.type
_entity_poly.pdbx_seq_one_letter_code
_entity_poly.pdbx_strand_id
1 'polypeptide(L)'
;MSTLTTTDDLPGSVDLVAGEHWIELVPAAHGEPHQVSFPAMIEPRRHHGPWVRPRLRREVADALCEWLNLVYPVDPDWYPLARTEGDLLVVFTGDAAHQRYEIARGDDGRYPLGELGRWFLSGPTRTPALLDRQNEVLRDAARRHPRPGETLVTCDPTTLPGSAFPARIDAWPERAWVPVFRPEIAEAVAAWCTTNHARRPDEHPQVYFDGDTLVHVHQHLRARNGYLPVRISPDPDGNYRIDTPEWAFEVVTEKSEGQ
;
A
#
# COMPACT_ATOMS: atom_id res chain seq x y z
N MET A 1 9.91 11.29 -33.70
CA MET A 1 8.59 11.27 -33.05
C MET A 1 8.14 9.83 -32.99
N SER A 2 8.53 9.13 -31.92
CA SER A 2 8.04 7.78 -31.63
C SER A 2 6.81 7.92 -30.77
N THR A 3 5.69 7.44 -31.29
CA THR A 3 4.44 7.26 -30.58
C THR A 3 4.68 6.39 -29.36
N LEU A 4 4.51 6.98 -28.16
CA LEU A 4 4.40 6.30 -26.89
C LEU A 4 3.19 5.37 -26.97
N THR A 5 3.45 4.09 -27.18
CA THR A 5 2.46 3.03 -27.01
C THR A 5 2.08 2.99 -25.53
N THR A 6 0.80 3.27 -25.31
CA THR A 6 -0.06 2.96 -24.17
C THR A 6 0.61 2.30 -22.97
N THR A 7 0.51 2.98 -21.83
CA THR A 7 0.87 2.59 -20.46
C THR A 7 0.12 1.34 -19.92
N ASP A 8 -0.51 0.55 -20.80
CA ASP A 8 -1.33 -0.62 -20.44
C ASP A 8 -0.51 -1.90 -20.23
N ASP A 9 0.75 -1.94 -20.65
CA ASP A 9 1.63 -3.11 -20.56
C ASP A 9 2.93 -2.82 -19.78
N LEU A 10 2.82 -2.32 -18.55
CA LEU A 10 3.89 -2.61 -17.59
C LEU A 10 3.85 -4.12 -17.31
N PRO A 11 4.96 -4.84 -17.49
CA PRO A 11 4.98 -6.30 -17.46
C PRO A 11 4.58 -6.82 -16.08
N GLY A 12 3.47 -7.55 -16.05
CA GLY A 12 3.05 -8.41 -14.95
C GLY A 12 2.57 -7.66 -13.70
N SER A 13 1.27 -7.73 -13.43
CA SER A 13 0.79 -7.74 -12.04
C SER A 13 1.49 -8.90 -11.33
N VAL A 14 2.64 -8.65 -10.71
CA VAL A 14 3.34 -9.66 -9.95
C VAL A 14 2.63 -9.74 -8.61
N ASP A 15 1.78 -10.75 -8.44
CA ASP A 15 0.98 -10.90 -7.23
C ASP A 15 1.86 -11.28 -6.02
N LEU A 16 1.36 -10.94 -4.84
CA LEU A 16 1.94 -11.37 -3.57
C LEU A 16 1.89 -12.90 -3.48
N VAL A 17 2.98 -13.51 -3.02
CA VAL A 17 2.95 -14.89 -2.50
C VAL A 17 3.00 -14.90 -0.97
N ALA A 18 2.77 -16.07 -0.37
CA ALA A 18 2.74 -16.22 1.08
C ALA A 18 3.99 -15.62 1.76
N GLY A 19 3.76 -14.72 2.72
CA GLY A 19 4.81 -14.03 3.47
C GLY A 19 5.41 -12.80 2.79
N GLU A 20 4.96 -12.44 1.58
CA GLU A 20 5.36 -11.20 0.93
C GLU A 20 4.50 -10.01 1.36
N HIS A 21 5.09 -8.84 1.23
CA HIS A 21 4.46 -7.55 1.43
C HIS A 21 4.82 -6.63 0.28
N TRP A 22 3.93 -5.69 -0.03
CA TRP A 22 4.26 -4.64 -0.98
C TRP A 22 5.31 -3.72 -0.40
N ILE A 23 6.32 -3.40 -1.20
CA ILE A 23 7.33 -2.39 -0.90
C ILE A 23 7.38 -1.37 -2.02
N GLU A 24 7.88 -0.20 -1.70
CA GLU A 24 8.10 0.86 -2.66
C GLU A 24 9.51 1.44 -2.46
N LEU A 25 10.19 1.73 -3.57
CA LEU A 25 11.46 2.44 -3.56
C LEU A 25 11.18 3.95 -3.51
N VAL A 26 11.82 4.69 -2.62
CA VAL A 26 11.82 6.16 -2.68
C VAL A 26 12.71 6.61 -3.85
N PRO A 27 12.16 7.15 -4.96
CA PRO A 27 13.01 7.71 -6.00
C PRO A 27 13.61 9.05 -5.54
N ALA A 28 14.79 9.39 -6.06
CA ALA A 28 15.48 10.64 -5.75
C ALA A 28 14.79 11.89 -6.31
N ALA A 29 13.92 11.75 -7.33
CA ALA A 29 13.18 12.83 -7.96
C ALA A 29 11.68 12.69 -7.67
N HIS A 30 11.10 13.71 -7.02
CA HIS A 30 9.67 13.82 -6.77
C HIS A 30 8.96 14.28 -8.04
N GLY A 31 8.47 13.34 -8.84
CA GLY A 31 7.58 13.60 -9.96
C GLY A 31 6.60 12.45 -10.10
N GLU A 32 5.30 12.73 -10.12
CA GLU A 32 4.30 11.76 -10.59
C GLU A 32 4.63 11.38 -12.05
N PRO A 33 4.53 10.10 -12.46
CA PRO A 33 3.38 9.25 -12.13
C PRO A 33 3.66 7.74 -11.88
N HIS A 34 4.77 7.33 -11.26
CA HIS A 34 5.09 5.89 -11.14
C HIS A 34 5.41 5.43 -9.72
N GLN A 35 4.45 5.59 -8.82
CA GLN A 35 4.44 4.90 -7.53
C GLN A 35 4.20 3.40 -7.73
N VAL A 36 5.23 2.69 -8.21
CA VAL A 36 5.22 1.24 -8.43
C VAL A 36 5.68 0.55 -7.17
N SER A 37 4.89 -0.43 -6.74
CA SER A 37 5.21 -1.28 -5.61
C SER A 37 5.55 -2.69 -6.08
N PHE A 38 6.43 -3.34 -5.34
CA PHE A 38 6.97 -4.66 -5.66
C PHE A 38 6.70 -5.64 -4.50
N PRO A 39 6.35 -6.90 -4.77
CA PRO A 39 6.26 -7.93 -3.73
C PRO A 39 7.62 -8.29 -3.16
N ALA A 40 7.76 -8.31 -1.84
CA ALA A 40 9.01 -8.69 -1.20
C ALA A 40 8.80 -9.42 0.13
N MET A 41 9.70 -10.35 0.45
CA MET A 41 9.88 -10.76 1.83
C MET A 41 10.65 -9.67 2.58
N ILE A 42 10.27 -9.41 3.83
CA ILE A 42 10.86 -8.33 4.63
C ILE A 42 11.71 -8.94 5.71
N GLU A 43 13.00 -8.60 5.75
CA GLU A 43 13.85 -9.03 6.85
C GLU A 43 13.36 -8.40 8.17
N PRO A 44 13.46 -9.13 9.30
CA PRO A 44 13.08 -8.58 10.61
C PRO A 44 13.88 -7.32 10.98
N ARG A 45 15.14 -7.25 10.54
CA ARG A 45 16.06 -6.14 10.81
C ARG A 45 15.83 -5.01 9.80
N ARG A 46 15.68 -3.78 10.30
CA ARG A 46 15.62 -2.57 9.49
C ARG A 46 17.01 -2.15 9.02
N HIS A 47 17.08 -1.46 7.88
CA HIS A 47 18.31 -0.82 7.42
C HIS A 47 18.58 0.38 8.34
N HIS A 48 17.69 1.39 8.37
CA HIS A 48 17.63 2.48 9.35
C HIS A 48 16.25 3.17 9.34
N GLY A 49 15.72 3.59 10.49
CA GLY A 49 14.43 4.32 10.55
C GLY A 49 13.27 3.55 9.87
N PRO A 50 12.51 4.19 8.96
CA PRO A 50 11.40 3.54 8.23
C PRO A 50 11.86 2.53 7.16
N TRP A 51 13.16 2.44 6.89
CA TRP A 51 13.66 1.67 5.75
C TRP A 51 13.70 0.17 6.03
N VAL A 52 12.95 -0.58 5.24
CA VAL A 52 12.93 -2.04 5.28
C VAL A 52 14.07 -2.63 4.46
N ARG A 53 14.40 -3.90 4.73
CA ARG A 53 15.36 -4.67 3.94
C ARG A 53 14.60 -5.75 3.18
N PRO A 54 14.26 -5.48 1.91
CA PRO A 54 13.47 -6.42 1.14
C PRO A 54 14.32 -7.49 0.47
N ARG A 55 13.70 -8.65 0.26
CA ARG A 55 14.25 -9.78 -0.48
C ARG A 55 13.30 -10.15 -1.62
N LEU A 56 13.74 -9.91 -2.85
CA LEU A 56 12.94 -10.13 -4.05
C LEU A 56 13.17 -11.51 -4.64
N ARG A 57 12.10 -12.20 -5.02
CA ARG A 57 12.22 -13.34 -5.93
C ARG A 57 12.60 -12.88 -7.33
N ARG A 58 13.07 -13.80 -8.18
CA ARG A 58 13.64 -13.48 -9.49
C ARG A 58 12.68 -12.67 -10.36
N GLU A 59 11.43 -13.10 -10.46
CA GLU A 59 10.46 -12.44 -11.34
C GLU A 59 10.18 -11.00 -10.90
N VAL A 60 10.20 -10.72 -9.60
CA VAL A 60 10.02 -9.36 -9.07
C VAL A 60 11.27 -8.52 -9.31
N ALA A 61 12.47 -9.10 -9.18
CA ALA A 61 13.73 -8.41 -9.45
C ALA A 61 13.86 -8.03 -10.95
N ASP A 62 13.36 -8.88 -11.85
CA ASP A 62 13.30 -8.60 -13.28
C ASP A 62 12.35 -7.41 -13.57
N ALA A 63 11.15 -7.40 -12.97
CA ALA A 63 10.21 -6.28 -13.09
C ALA A 63 10.76 -4.97 -12.50
N LEU A 64 11.49 -5.03 -11.37
CA LEU A 64 12.20 -3.88 -10.81
C LEU A 64 13.25 -3.34 -11.79
N CYS A 65 14.00 -4.21 -12.47
CA CYS A 65 14.99 -3.77 -13.47
C CYS A 65 14.33 -3.00 -14.61
N GLU A 66 13.23 -3.52 -15.15
CA GLU A 66 12.49 -2.88 -16.23
C GLU A 66 11.97 -1.50 -15.81
N TRP A 67 11.40 -1.40 -14.61
CA TRP A 67 10.94 -0.13 -14.07
C TRP A 67 12.08 0.87 -13.84
N LEU A 68 13.21 0.44 -13.25
CA LEU A 68 14.39 1.30 -13.06
C LEU A 68 14.93 1.81 -14.41
N ASN A 69 14.95 0.97 -15.44
CA ASN A 69 15.39 1.38 -16.77
C ASN A 69 14.40 2.32 -17.47
N LEU A 70 13.11 2.29 -17.10
CA LEU A 70 12.07 3.16 -17.63
C LEU A 70 12.04 4.55 -16.97
N VAL A 71 12.26 4.62 -15.66
CA VAL A 71 12.09 5.87 -14.89
C VAL A 71 13.30 6.80 -15.00
N TYR A 72 14.50 6.25 -15.15
CA TYR A 72 15.72 7.07 -15.16
C TYR A 72 16.29 7.55 -16.54
N PRO A 73 15.75 7.22 -17.74
CA PRO A 73 16.41 7.55 -19.01
C PRO A 73 16.18 9.00 -19.53
N VAL A 74 15.87 10.00 -18.69
CA VAL A 74 15.47 11.36 -19.15
C VAL A 74 16.56 12.44 -19.00
N ASP A 75 17.78 12.11 -18.55
CA ASP A 75 18.90 13.08 -18.50
C ASP A 75 20.24 12.36 -18.80
N PRO A 76 21.08 12.82 -19.75
CA PRO A 76 22.40 12.23 -20.02
C PRO A 76 23.36 12.24 -18.82
N ASP A 77 23.07 13.00 -17.77
CA ASP A 77 23.86 13.04 -16.55
C ASP A 77 23.34 12.05 -15.47
N TRP A 78 22.24 11.32 -15.70
CA TRP A 78 21.62 10.39 -14.73
C TRP A 78 21.33 8.98 -15.30
N TYR A 79 21.73 7.96 -14.51
CA TYR A 79 21.55 6.48 -14.56
C TYR A 79 20.49 5.86 -15.47
N PRO A 80 20.68 4.65 -16.07
CA PRO A 80 19.54 3.71 -16.14
C PRO A 80 19.92 2.24 -16.46
N LEU A 81 20.84 1.57 -15.76
CA LEU A 81 21.07 0.14 -16.01
C LEU A 81 20.85 -0.70 -14.76
N ALA A 82 19.72 -1.39 -14.74
CA ALA A 82 19.45 -2.53 -13.89
C ALA A 82 19.19 -3.74 -14.80
N ARG A 83 19.86 -4.84 -14.53
CA ARG A 83 19.67 -6.09 -15.28
C ARG A 83 20.09 -7.29 -14.46
N THR A 84 19.63 -8.45 -14.85
CA THR A 84 20.13 -9.72 -14.33
C THR A 84 21.24 -10.28 -15.21
N GLU A 85 22.36 -10.66 -14.61
CA GLU A 85 23.48 -11.36 -15.24
C GLU A 85 23.63 -12.75 -14.60
N GLY A 86 23.08 -13.77 -15.24
CA GLY A 86 22.98 -15.11 -14.63
C GLY A 86 22.13 -15.08 -13.36
N ASP A 87 22.74 -15.39 -12.23
CA ASP A 87 22.10 -15.35 -10.90
C ASP A 87 22.36 -14.05 -10.13
N LEU A 88 23.04 -13.07 -10.73
CA LEU A 88 23.27 -11.76 -10.13
C LEU A 88 22.22 -10.75 -10.60
N LEU A 89 21.70 -9.96 -9.68
CA LEU A 89 21.06 -8.69 -9.99
C LEU A 89 22.14 -7.61 -9.98
N VAL A 90 22.26 -6.89 -11.09
CA VAL A 90 23.26 -5.83 -11.27
C VAL A 90 22.54 -4.50 -11.38
N VAL A 91 22.89 -3.56 -10.52
CA VAL A 91 22.34 -2.19 -10.50
C VAL A 91 23.49 -1.18 -10.46
N PHE A 92 23.40 -0.12 -11.24
CA PHE A 92 24.42 0.94 -11.29
C PHE A 92 23.91 2.23 -10.61
N THR A 93 24.67 2.78 -9.65
CA THR A 93 24.38 4.06 -8.96
C THR A 93 25.65 4.98 -8.89
N GLY A 94 25.56 6.28 -8.57
CA GLY A 94 26.65 7.30 -8.70
C GLY A 94 26.76 8.17 -10.02
N ASP A 95 27.03 9.49 -9.92
CA ASP A 95 26.97 10.48 -11.05
C ASP A 95 27.90 10.18 -12.26
N ALA A 96 28.63 9.08 -12.20
CA ALA A 96 29.13 8.34 -13.35
C ALA A 96 28.96 6.85 -13.02
N ALA A 97 28.71 6.00 -14.03
CA ALA A 97 28.44 4.55 -13.95
C ALA A 97 29.55 3.66 -13.29
N HIS A 98 30.19 4.13 -12.23
CA HIS A 98 31.35 3.53 -11.58
C HIS A 98 30.97 2.67 -10.38
N GLN A 99 29.80 2.86 -9.77
CA GLN A 99 29.35 1.98 -8.69
C GLN A 99 28.38 0.93 -9.21
N ARG A 100 28.96 -0.20 -9.58
CA ARG A 100 28.26 -1.43 -9.93
C ARG A 100 27.97 -2.21 -8.65
N TYR A 101 26.70 -2.42 -8.34
CA TYR A 101 26.25 -3.30 -7.27
C TYR A 101 25.93 -4.66 -7.87
N GLU A 102 26.63 -5.69 -7.40
CA GLU A 102 26.34 -7.08 -7.74
C GLU A 102 25.67 -7.74 -6.55
N ILE A 103 24.42 -8.15 -6.74
CA ILE A 103 23.58 -8.70 -5.69
C ILE A 103 23.29 -10.15 -6.05
N ALA A 104 23.95 -11.07 -5.35
CA ALA A 104 23.67 -12.50 -5.47
C ALA A 104 22.37 -12.87 -4.75
N ARG A 105 21.73 -13.94 -5.19
CA ARG A 105 20.64 -14.56 -4.42
C ARG A 105 21.19 -15.09 -3.10
N GLY A 106 20.45 -14.89 -2.01
CA GLY A 106 20.71 -15.57 -0.75
C GLY A 106 20.24 -17.03 -0.80
N ASP A 107 20.45 -17.73 0.32
CA ASP A 107 20.11 -19.17 0.46
C ASP A 107 18.63 -19.50 0.24
N ASP A 108 17.74 -18.52 0.34
CA ASP A 108 16.30 -18.64 0.08
C ASP A 108 15.92 -18.39 -1.39
N GLY A 109 16.91 -18.24 -2.27
CA GLY A 109 16.72 -17.98 -3.69
C GLY A 109 16.27 -16.54 -4.02
N ARG A 110 16.37 -15.60 -3.07
CA ARG A 110 15.93 -14.20 -3.24
C ARG A 110 17.08 -13.22 -3.18
N TYR A 111 16.92 -12.10 -3.89
CA TYR A 111 17.87 -10.99 -3.96
C TYR A 111 17.70 -10.04 -2.77
N PRO A 112 18.67 -9.93 -1.84
CA PRO A 112 18.60 -8.99 -0.73
C PRO A 112 18.93 -7.57 -1.21
N LEU A 113 17.94 -6.68 -1.19
CA LEU A 113 18.10 -5.28 -1.62
C LEU A 113 18.23 -4.30 -0.46
N GLY A 114 18.42 -4.78 0.77
CA GLY A 114 18.46 -3.94 1.95
C GLY A 114 19.52 -2.85 1.95
N GLU A 115 20.59 -3.01 1.15
CA GLU A 115 21.65 -2.01 0.97
C GLU A 115 21.46 -1.15 -0.29
N LEU A 116 20.50 -1.49 -1.14
CA LEU A 116 20.23 -0.81 -2.40
C LEU A 116 19.05 0.14 -2.24
N GLY A 117 19.30 1.42 -1.95
CA GLY A 117 18.25 2.44 -1.89
C GLY A 117 17.42 2.41 -0.61
N ARG A 118 16.31 3.16 -0.60
CA ARG A 118 15.44 3.35 0.57
C ARG A 118 14.07 2.77 0.28
N TRP A 119 13.73 1.68 0.97
CA TRP A 119 12.48 0.95 0.76
C TRP A 119 11.53 1.13 1.94
N PHE A 120 10.24 1.29 1.69
CA PHE A 120 9.23 1.24 2.74
C PHE A 120 8.09 0.28 2.39
N LEU A 121 7.41 -0.24 3.40
CA LEU A 121 6.19 -1.05 3.22
C LEU A 121 5.12 -0.20 2.56
N SER A 122 4.50 -0.66 1.48
CA SER A 122 3.46 0.08 0.75
C SER A 122 2.21 -0.79 0.54
N GLY A 123 1.39 -0.43 -0.43
CA GLY A 123 0.26 -1.21 -0.94
C GLY A 123 0.45 -1.54 -2.42
N PRO A 124 -0.56 -2.10 -3.10
CA PRO A 124 -0.47 -2.41 -4.52
C PRO A 124 -0.12 -1.20 -5.37
N THR A 125 0.56 -1.45 -6.51
CA THR A 125 0.88 -0.43 -7.50
C THR A 125 -0.36 0.36 -7.91
N ARG A 126 -0.23 1.69 -7.95
CA ARG A 126 -1.32 2.58 -8.37
C ARG A 126 -1.45 2.57 -9.89
N THR A 127 -2.46 1.86 -10.38
CA THR A 127 -2.84 1.87 -11.80
C THR A 127 -4.07 2.75 -12.01
N PRO A 128 -4.29 3.29 -13.22
CA PRO A 128 -5.54 4.01 -13.55
C PRO A 128 -6.78 3.19 -13.22
N ALA A 129 -6.79 1.89 -13.53
CA ALA A 129 -7.89 0.98 -13.22
C ALA A 129 -8.17 0.86 -11.71
N LEU A 130 -7.13 0.80 -10.86
CA LEU A 130 -7.30 0.77 -9.41
C LEU A 130 -7.90 2.08 -8.89
N LEU A 131 -7.43 3.22 -9.41
CA LEU A 131 -7.94 4.55 -9.04
C LEU A 131 -9.39 4.73 -9.48
N ASP A 132 -9.75 4.30 -10.70
CA ASP A 132 -11.11 4.33 -11.21
C ASP A 132 -12.04 3.47 -10.35
N ARG A 133 -11.61 2.25 -10.00
CA ARG A 133 -12.36 1.38 -9.10
C ARG A 133 -12.59 2.01 -7.72
N GLN A 134 -11.56 2.60 -7.12
CA GLN A 134 -11.68 3.30 -5.84
C GLN A 134 -12.69 4.46 -5.93
N ASN A 135 -12.63 5.24 -7.01
CA ASN A 135 -13.56 6.34 -7.24
C ASN A 135 -15.00 5.86 -7.43
N GLU A 136 -15.23 4.75 -8.14
CA GLU A 136 -16.55 4.14 -8.29
C GLU A 136 -17.12 3.72 -6.93
N VAL A 137 -16.33 3.01 -6.12
CA VAL A 137 -16.72 2.57 -4.77
C VAL A 137 -17.13 3.75 -3.90
N LEU A 138 -16.37 4.85 -3.93
CA LEU A 138 -16.67 6.03 -3.11
C LEU A 138 -17.89 6.84 -3.60
N ARG A 139 -18.23 6.75 -4.89
CA ARG A 139 -19.41 7.40 -5.48
C ARG A 139 -20.70 6.62 -5.24
N ASP A 140 -20.61 5.34 -4.93
CA ASP A 140 -21.78 4.49 -4.68
C ASP A 140 -22.54 4.93 -3.41
N ALA A 141 -23.61 5.69 -3.62
CA ALA A 141 -24.45 6.20 -2.55
C ALA A 141 -25.15 5.10 -1.74
N ALA A 142 -25.37 3.91 -2.32
CA ALA A 142 -26.01 2.81 -1.61
C ALA A 142 -25.14 2.28 -0.46
N ARG A 143 -23.81 2.46 -0.54
CA ARG A 143 -22.85 2.12 0.52
C ARG A 143 -22.89 3.10 1.70
N ARG A 144 -23.54 4.25 1.57
CA ARG A 144 -23.59 5.26 2.65
C ARG A 144 -24.81 5.12 3.56
N HIS A 145 -25.79 4.30 3.18
CA HIS A 145 -27.03 4.16 3.94
C HIS A 145 -26.92 3.00 4.94
N PRO A 146 -27.14 3.24 6.24
CA PRO A 146 -27.17 2.18 7.24
C PRO A 146 -28.31 1.18 7.01
N ARG A 147 -28.01 -0.11 7.14
CA ARG A 147 -28.99 -1.18 7.26
C ARG A 147 -29.51 -1.25 8.71
N PRO A 148 -30.64 -1.94 8.97
CA PRO A 148 -31.11 -2.15 10.35
C PRO A 148 -30.02 -2.77 11.23
N GLY A 149 -29.70 -2.10 12.34
CA GLY A 149 -28.62 -2.51 13.26
C GLY A 149 -27.24 -1.93 12.95
N GLU A 150 -27.08 -1.18 11.87
CA GLU A 150 -25.87 -0.40 11.57
C GLU A 150 -26.03 1.05 12.07
N THR A 151 -24.92 1.67 12.43
CA THR A 151 -24.79 3.09 12.78
C THR A 151 -23.68 3.71 11.94
N LEU A 152 -23.80 4.98 11.58
CA LEU A 152 -22.72 5.69 10.89
C LEU A 152 -21.55 5.93 11.84
N VAL A 153 -20.37 5.50 11.40
CA VAL A 153 -19.09 5.78 12.06
C VAL A 153 -18.16 6.51 11.11
N THR A 154 -17.23 7.30 11.64
CA THR A 154 -16.20 7.98 10.86
C THR A 154 -14.83 7.77 11.48
N CYS A 155 -13.80 7.67 10.64
CA CYS A 155 -12.40 7.71 11.07
C CYS A 155 -11.76 9.09 10.87
N ASP A 156 -12.52 10.07 10.37
CA ASP A 156 -12.09 11.45 10.21
C ASP A 156 -13.30 12.39 10.28
N PRO A 157 -13.61 12.98 11.44
CA PRO A 157 -14.76 13.85 11.61
C PRO A 157 -14.65 15.16 10.82
N THR A 158 -13.45 15.54 10.34
CA THR A 158 -13.23 16.81 9.63
C THR A 158 -13.70 16.78 8.18
N THR A 159 -13.92 15.58 7.62
CA THR A 159 -14.29 15.36 6.22
C THR A 159 -15.69 14.78 6.04
N LEU A 160 -16.53 14.89 7.08
CA LEU A 160 -17.95 14.54 7.02
C LEU A 160 -18.69 15.35 5.92
N PRO A 161 -19.68 14.75 5.23
CA PRO A 161 -20.15 13.37 5.37
C PRO A 161 -19.32 12.35 4.57
N GLY A 162 -18.25 12.76 3.87
CA GLY A 162 -17.47 11.91 2.96
C GLY A 162 -16.71 10.76 3.63
N SER A 163 -16.51 10.84 4.95
CA SER A 163 -15.82 9.84 5.79
C SER A 163 -16.77 9.01 6.67
N ALA A 164 -18.10 9.13 6.48
CA ALA A 164 -19.09 8.39 7.26
C ALA A 164 -19.43 7.04 6.59
N PHE A 165 -19.34 5.96 7.36
CA PHE A 165 -19.53 4.59 6.90
C PHE A 165 -20.47 3.81 7.83
N PRO A 166 -21.44 3.06 7.31
CA PRO A 166 -22.29 2.20 8.14
C PRO A 166 -21.51 1.03 8.76
N ALA A 167 -21.61 0.86 10.07
CA ALA A 167 -21.03 -0.26 10.79
C ALA A 167 -22.01 -0.82 11.82
N ARG A 168 -21.95 -2.14 12.06
CA ARG A 168 -22.49 -2.70 13.29
C ARG A 168 -21.50 -2.41 14.41
N ILE A 169 -21.99 -1.91 15.54
CA ILE A 169 -21.14 -1.68 16.71
C ILE A 169 -21.11 -2.95 17.56
N ASP A 170 -19.94 -3.56 17.70
CA ASP A 170 -19.73 -4.61 18.69
C ASP A 170 -19.16 -3.97 19.97
N ALA A 171 -19.98 -3.89 21.00
CA ALA A 171 -19.62 -3.31 22.29
C ALA A 171 -19.60 -4.41 23.35
N TRP A 172 -18.46 -4.58 24.02
CA TRP A 172 -18.32 -5.51 25.15
C TRP A 172 -18.22 -4.68 26.44
N PRO A 173 -18.77 -5.13 27.57
CA PRO A 173 -18.83 -4.34 28.81
C PRO A 173 -17.48 -3.81 29.31
N GLU A 174 -16.38 -4.44 28.93
CA GLU A 174 -15.02 -4.13 29.39
C GLU A 174 -14.09 -3.63 28.27
N ARG A 175 -14.59 -3.39 27.05
CA ARG A 175 -13.76 -2.97 25.90
C ARG A 175 -14.33 -1.74 25.20
N ALA A 176 -13.45 -0.99 24.56
CA ALA A 176 -13.86 0.01 23.57
C ALA A 176 -14.75 -0.67 22.52
N TRP A 177 -15.78 0.04 22.09
CA TRP A 177 -16.64 -0.44 21.01
C TRP A 177 -15.84 -0.57 19.72
N VAL A 178 -16.20 -1.55 18.89
CA VAL A 178 -15.49 -1.85 17.66
C VAL A 178 -16.47 -1.83 16.49
N PRO A 179 -16.18 -1.10 15.41
CA PRO A 179 -16.98 -1.18 14.21
C PRO A 179 -16.72 -2.48 13.45
N VAL A 180 -17.81 -3.13 13.05
CA VAL A 180 -17.81 -4.31 12.20
C VAL A 180 -18.49 -3.92 10.88
N PHE A 181 -17.73 -4.00 9.80
CA PHE A 181 -18.14 -3.57 8.48
C PHE A 181 -18.47 -4.75 7.59
N ARG A 182 -19.61 -4.72 6.91
CA ARG A 182 -19.89 -5.63 5.79
C ARG A 182 -18.87 -5.44 4.65
N PRO A 183 -18.58 -6.46 3.82
CA PRO A 183 -17.52 -6.42 2.82
C PRO A 183 -17.49 -5.15 1.96
N GLU A 184 -18.64 -4.75 1.44
CA GLU A 184 -18.77 -3.60 0.57
C GLU A 184 -18.53 -2.26 1.30
N ILE A 185 -18.70 -2.20 2.63
CA ILE A 185 -18.33 -1.02 3.41
C ILE A 185 -16.85 -1.04 3.79
N ALA A 186 -16.29 -2.21 4.11
CA ALA A 186 -14.85 -2.34 4.30
C ALA A 186 -14.06 -1.92 3.04
N GLU A 187 -14.54 -2.27 1.84
CA GLU A 187 -14.00 -1.78 0.56
C GLU A 187 -14.07 -0.25 0.45
N ALA A 188 -15.18 0.36 0.86
CA ALA A 188 -15.35 1.82 0.83
C ALA A 188 -14.43 2.53 1.83
N VAL A 189 -14.29 1.99 3.03
CA VAL A 189 -13.35 2.46 4.05
C VAL A 189 -11.91 2.38 3.52
N ALA A 190 -11.51 1.25 2.92
CA ALA A 190 -10.19 1.07 2.34
C ALA A 190 -9.90 2.06 1.20
N ALA A 191 -10.86 2.22 0.28
CA ALA A 191 -10.76 3.17 -0.82
C ALA A 191 -10.63 4.61 -0.31
N TRP A 192 -11.38 5.00 0.73
CA TRP A 192 -11.32 6.33 1.31
C TRP A 192 -9.96 6.59 1.97
N CYS A 193 -9.46 5.65 2.78
CA CYS A 193 -8.16 5.77 3.42
C CYS A 193 -7.03 5.90 2.40
N THR A 194 -6.98 5.00 1.41
CA THR A 194 -5.91 5.03 0.38
C THR A 194 -5.99 6.27 -0.51
N THR A 195 -7.19 6.76 -0.84
CA THR A 195 -7.37 8.01 -1.59
C THR A 195 -6.86 9.22 -0.82
N ASN A 196 -7.14 9.30 0.49
CA ASN A 196 -6.66 10.41 1.31
C ASN A 196 -5.18 10.28 1.66
N HIS A 197 -4.67 9.06 1.83
CA HIS A 197 -3.24 8.76 1.98
C HIS A 197 -2.44 9.27 0.78
N ALA A 198 -2.96 9.15 -0.44
CA ALA A 198 -2.30 9.71 -1.62
C ALA A 198 -2.08 11.23 -1.53
N ARG A 199 -2.97 11.96 -0.85
CA ARG A 199 -2.91 13.41 -0.71
C ARG A 199 -2.11 13.84 0.52
N ARG A 200 -2.25 13.10 1.62
CA ARG A 200 -1.62 13.38 2.92
C ARG A 200 -1.13 12.06 3.53
N PRO A 201 0.03 11.57 3.08
CA PRO A 201 0.49 10.24 3.43
C PRO A 201 0.79 10.09 4.93
N ASP A 202 1.12 11.17 5.64
CA ASP A 202 1.41 11.12 7.07
C ASP A 202 0.14 11.18 7.94
N GLU A 203 -0.98 11.67 7.40
CA GLU A 203 -2.24 11.85 8.14
C GLU A 203 -3.18 10.64 8.00
N HIS A 204 -3.10 9.92 6.88
CA HIS A 204 -4.00 8.81 6.59
C HIS A 204 -3.25 7.50 6.33
N PRO A 205 -3.79 6.37 6.80
CA PRO A 205 -3.19 5.08 6.54
C PRO A 205 -3.40 4.64 5.09
N GLN A 206 -2.52 3.76 4.63
CA GLN A 206 -2.71 3.05 3.36
C GLN A 206 -3.42 1.73 3.65
N VAL A 207 -4.56 1.49 2.99
CA VAL A 207 -5.43 0.34 3.25
C VAL A 207 -5.85 -0.31 1.94
N TYR A 208 -5.69 -1.61 1.82
CA TYR A 208 -6.02 -2.35 0.60
C TYR A 208 -6.46 -3.78 0.90
N PHE A 209 -7.05 -4.45 -0.09
CA PHE A 209 -7.37 -5.87 0.00
C PHE A 209 -6.27 -6.72 -0.64
N ASP A 210 -5.89 -7.79 0.05
CA ASP A 210 -5.05 -8.88 -0.44
C ASP A 210 -5.89 -10.16 -0.39
N GLY A 211 -6.50 -10.51 -1.52
CA GLY A 211 -7.59 -11.49 -1.55
C GLY A 211 -8.78 -10.99 -0.72
N ASP A 212 -9.19 -11.80 0.25
CA ASP A 212 -10.25 -11.47 1.22
C ASP A 212 -9.73 -10.77 2.48
N THR A 213 -8.41 -10.51 2.57
CA THR A 213 -7.82 -9.94 3.77
C THR A 213 -7.65 -8.43 3.61
N LEU A 214 -8.20 -7.66 4.55
CA LEU A 214 -7.97 -6.23 4.62
C LEU A 214 -6.59 -5.98 5.24
N VAL A 215 -5.72 -5.28 4.53
CA VAL A 215 -4.36 -4.95 4.98
C VAL A 215 -4.27 -3.47 5.31
N HIS A 216 -3.80 -3.18 6.52
CA HIS A 216 -3.67 -1.84 7.07
C HIS A 216 -2.20 -1.50 7.33
N VAL A 217 -1.65 -0.59 6.51
CA VAL A 217 -0.28 -0.10 6.63
C VAL A 217 -0.24 1.21 7.41
N HIS A 218 0.39 1.15 8.58
CA HIS A 218 0.44 2.22 9.56
C HIS A 218 1.69 3.06 9.35
N GLN A 219 1.50 4.27 8.86
CA GLN A 219 2.58 5.14 8.38
C GLN A 219 3.61 5.45 9.47
N HIS A 220 3.13 5.91 10.62
CA HIS A 220 3.96 6.25 11.75
C HIS A 220 4.62 5.03 12.43
N LEU A 221 4.14 3.80 12.18
CA LEU A 221 4.73 2.57 12.71
C LEU A 221 5.77 1.94 11.80
N ARG A 222 5.87 2.35 10.52
CA ARG A 222 6.82 1.76 9.55
C ARG A 222 8.26 1.74 10.06
N ALA A 223 8.64 2.75 10.86
CA ALA A 223 9.96 2.86 11.49
C ALA A 223 10.21 1.92 12.67
N ARG A 224 9.19 1.24 13.21
CA ARG A 224 9.40 0.27 14.30
C ARG A 224 10.05 -1.01 13.76
N ASN A 225 11.09 -1.49 14.44
CA ASN A 225 11.73 -2.76 14.14
C ASN A 225 10.71 -3.90 14.20
N GLY A 226 10.76 -4.80 13.21
CA GLY A 226 9.83 -5.94 13.13
C GLY A 226 8.39 -5.58 12.78
N TYR A 227 8.04 -4.31 12.56
CA TYR A 227 6.70 -3.95 12.13
C TYR A 227 6.38 -4.55 10.75
N LEU A 228 5.20 -5.16 10.64
CA LEU A 228 4.58 -5.59 9.38
C LEU A 228 3.15 -5.04 9.34
N PRO A 229 2.57 -4.84 8.14
CA PRO A 229 1.19 -4.39 8.00
C PRO A 229 0.23 -5.29 8.76
N VAL A 230 -0.76 -4.70 9.41
CA VAL A 230 -1.80 -5.46 10.09
C VAL A 230 -2.71 -6.09 9.06
N ARG A 231 -3.04 -7.36 9.25
CA ARG A 231 -3.91 -8.15 8.36
C ARG A 231 -5.18 -8.50 9.12
N ILE A 232 -6.32 -8.13 8.56
CA ILE A 232 -7.64 -8.31 9.16
C ILE A 232 -8.41 -9.26 8.24
N SER A 233 -8.55 -10.50 8.67
CA SER A 233 -9.38 -11.49 8.00
C SER A 233 -10.86 -11.23 8.30
N PRO A 234 -11.76 -11.57 7.37
CA PRO A 234 -13.19 -11.50 7.64
C PRO A 234 -13.56 -12.49 8.76
N ASP A 235 -14.61 -12.14 9.51
CA ASP A 235 -15.27 -13.05 10.44
C ASP A 235 -16.04 -14.16 9.66
N PRO A 236 -16.61 -15.17 10.35
CA PRO A 236 -17.35 -16.25 9.69
C PRO A 236 -18.54 -15.79 8.82
N ASP A 237 -19.07 -14.59 9.07
CA ASP A 237 -20.16 -13.99 8.31
C ASP A 237 -19.65 -13.12 7.14
N GLY A 238 -18.33 -13.06 6.94
CA GLY A 238 -17.68 -12.26 5.90
C GLY A 238 -17.42 -10.80 6.30
N ASN A 239 -17.70 -10.39 7.54
CA ASN A 239 -17.57 -9.00 7.96
C ASN A 239 -16.17 -8.69 8.52
N TYR A 240 -15.78 -7.43 8.44
CA TYR A 240 -14.47 -6.95 8.85
C TYR A 240 -14.58 -6.20 10.16
N ARG A 241 -14.07 -6.83 11.21
CA ARG A 241 -13.88 -6.21 12.51
C ARG A 241 -12.60 -5.39 12.50
N ILE A 242 -12.71 -4.06 12.56
CA ILE A 242 -11.53 -3.17 12.59
C ILE A 242 -11.33 -2.70 14.02
N ASP A 243 -10.58 -3.46 14.82
CA ASP A 243 -10.25 -3.18 16.23
C ASP A 243 -8.79 -2.81 16.45
N THR A 244 -8.09 -2.39 15.40
CA THR A 244 -6.70 -1.99 15.51
C THR A 244 -6.60 -0.69 16.32
N PRO A 245 -5.72 -0.60 17.33
CA PRO A 245 -5.65 0.55 18.24
C PRO A 245 -5.30 1.88 17.54
N GLU A 246 -4.75 1.78 16.33
CA GLU A 246 -4.35 2.92 15.51
C GLU A 246 -5.43 3.38 14.53
N TRP A 247 -6.59 2.72 14.53
CA TRP A 247 -7.74 3.10 13.73
C TRP A 247 -8.91 3.39 14.64
N ALA A 248 -8.97 4.64 15.08
CA ALA A 248 -10.08 5.13 15.89
C ALA A 248 -11.26 5.46 14.98
N PHE A 249 -12.44 5.05 15.42
CA PHE A 249 -13.70 5.48 14.84
C PHE A 249 -14.50 6.24 15.88
N GLU A 250 -15.33 7.16 15.40
CA GLU A 250 -16.30 7.92 16.18
C GLU A 250 -17.69 7.69 15.60
N VAL A 251 -18.71 7.63 16.46
CA VAL A 251 -20.10 7.62 15.99
C VAL A 251 -20.44 8.99 15.42
N VAL A 252 -21.01 9.02 14.22
CA VAL A 252 -21.50 10.27 13.63
C VAL A 252 -22.79 10.65 14.35
N THR A 253 -22.70 11.59 15.29
CA THR A 253 -23.88 12.24 15.86
C THR A 253 -24.44 13.21 14.84
N GLU A 254 -25.61 12.93 14.27
CA GLU A 254 -26.40 13.96 13.62
C GLU A 254 -26.67 15.06 14.65
N LYS A 255 -26.17 16.28 14.40
CA LYS A 255 -26.73 17.43 15.11
C LYS A 255 -28.19 17.47 14.71
N SER A 256 -29.08 17.15 15.65
CA SER A 256 -30.50 17.45 15.51
C SER A 256 -30.59 18.96 15.27
N GLU A 257 -30.86 19.39 14.04
CA GLU A 257 -31.35 20.74 13.81
C GLU A 257 -32.65 20.82 14.61
N GLY A 258 -32.63 21.66 15.64
CA GLY A 258 -33.73 21.77 16.60
C GLY A 258 -35.06 22.02 15.91
N GLN A 259 -36.08 21.32 16.38
CA GLN A 259 -37.47 21.76 16.24
C GLN A 259 -37.68 23.10 16.94
#